data_AF-A0A7S0TX81-F1
#
_entry.id   AF-A0A7S0TX81-F1
#
_cell.length_a   1.000
_cell.length_b   1.000
_cell.length_c   1.000
_cell.angle_alpha   90.00
_cell.angle_beta   90.00
_cell.angle_gamma   90.00
#
_symmetry.space_group_name_H-M   'P 1'
#
loop_
_entity.id
_entity.type
_entity.pdbx_description
1 polymer ?
#
loop_
_entity_poly.entity_id
_entity_poly.type
_entity_poly.pdbx_seq_one_letter_code
_entity_poly.pdbx_strand_id
1 'polypeptide(L)'
;THRRFCRNLVAQRRLPRVSSGLPIMASNAVTNIAAKNAASSLETSAEEKIIATIQIWGVVFAVSILFYCYLRTRFRMLYSPRALVPALQCDIALRELGMFGWIKGAFLLTDDELIQQAGLDAACFIRWLHYGLYISLVGVFNMCWMVGVFYTASENPKVKDSYSKLSLANTSDNDARLFAPFFATYIIYGVSMFLIRREFAWYIAKRHDVLSKKATQNYSIYVSNIPTELRSVKALRNLFNELTNGGVAQVAFAYNIKELEDAVAKKELNEKLLNNALHVFDQTAKRPRHSLGWGKSKVDSIEYYEGLVREATSDATRLADEARKGIYDHENNRREEEKSGLL
;
A
#
# COMPACT_ATOMS: atom_id res chain seq x y z
N THR A 1 -17.96 -3.91 -8.97
CA THR A 1 -17.91 -5.28 -9.54
C THR A 1 -16.84 -6.18 -8.94
N HIS A 2 -15.75 -5.66 -8.34
CA HIS A 2 -14.71 -6.47 -7.69
C HIS A 2 -15.10 -7.19 -6.38
N ARG A 3 -16.12 -6.70 -5.65
CA ARG A 3 -16.59 -7.29 -4.38
C ARG A 3 -17.41 -8.58 -4.52
N ARG A 4 -17.98 -8.88 -5.70
CA ARG A 4 -18.76 -10.12 -5.92
C ARG A 4 -17.87 -11.32 -6.28
N PHE A 5 -16.71 -11.09 -6.90
CA PHE A 5 -15.80 -12.16 -7.32
C PHE A 5 -15.10 -12.83 -6.12
N CYS A 6 -14.64 -12.05 -5.14
CA CYS A 6 -14.02 -12.59 -3.91
C CYS A 6 -14.99 -13.39 -3.03
N ARG A 7 -16.30 -13.13 -3.13
CA ARG A 7 -17.32 -13.82 -2.33
C ARG A 7 -17.59 -15.25 -2.83
N ASN A 8 -17.40 -15.50 -4.13
CA ASN A 8 -17.64 -16.82 -4.72
C ASN A 8 -16.48 -17.82 -4.50
N LEU A 9 -15.24 -17.35 -4.32
CA LEU A 9 -14.09 -18.21 -4.03
C LEU A 9 -14.08 -18.76 -2.60
N VAL A 10 -14.73 -18.07 -1.65
CA VAL A 10 -14.83 -18.52 -0.25
C VAL A 10 -15.90 -19.62 -0.06
N ALA A 11 -16.85 -19.76 -0.98
CA ALA A 11 -17.94 -20.73 -0.86
C ALA A 11 -17.54 -22.19 -1.20
N GLN A 12 -16.38 -22.41 -1.84
CA GLN A 12 -16.00 -23.74 -2.36
C GLN A 12 -15.13 -24.61 -1.45
N ARG A 13 -14.74 -24.15 -0.25
CA ARG A 13 -14.00 -24.96 0.73
C ARG A 13 -14.82 -25.21 2.00
N ARG A 14 -15.85 -26.05 1.91
CA ARG A 14 -16.38 -26.77 3.08
C ARG A 14 -15.84 -28.20 3.03
N LEU A 15 -14.93 -28.52 3.94
CA LEU A 15 -14.44 -29.88 4.18
C LEU A 15 -15.57 -30.74 4.80
N PRO A 16 -15.58 -32.07 4.58
CA PRO A 16 -16.57 -32.95 5.19
C PRO A 16 -16.36 -33.04 6.71
N ARG A 17 -17.48 -32.99 7.43
CA ARG A 17 -17.57 -33.14 8.89
C ARG A 17 -17.32 -34.61 9.24
N VAL A 18 -16.12 -34.94 9.71
CA VAL A 18 -15.79 -36.24 10.29
C VAL A 18 -16.52 -36.35 11.64
N SER A 19 -17.39 -37.34 11.74
CA SER A 19 -17.98 -37.80 13.00
C SER A 19 -16.93 -38.63 13.74
N SER A 20 -16.36 -38.09 14.81
CA SER A 20 -15.62 -38.88 15.79
C SER A 20 -16.06 -38.48 17.20
N GLY A 21 -16.68 -39.43 17.89
CA GLY A 21 -16.93 -39.33 19.32
C GLY A 21 -15.61 -39.41 20.08
N LEU A 22 -15.32 -38.40 20.90
CA LEU A 22 -14.34 -38.46 21.98
C LEU A 22 -14.97 -37.85 23.25
N PRO A 23 -14.55 -38.31 24.44
CA PRO A 23 -15.36 -38.30 25.65
C PRO A 23 -15.47 -36.90 26.29
N ILE A 24 -16.65 -36.67 26.86
CA ILE A 24 -17.18 -35.42 27.46
C ILE A 24 -16.31 -34.89 28.63
N MET A 25 -15.34 -35.65 29.13
CA MET A 25 -14.46 -35.26 30.25
C MET A 25 -13.39 -34.21 29.89
N ALA A 26 -12.86 -34.19 28.65
CA ALA A 26 -11.80 -33.26 28.25
C ALA A 26 -12.32 -31.85 27.95
N SER A 27 -13.59 -31.73 27.53
CA SER A 27 -14.22 -30.43 27.24
C SER A 27 -14.39 -29.60 28.50
N ASN A 28 -14.71 -30.23 29.64
CA ASN A 28 -14.90 -29.54 30.91
C ASN A 28 -13.57 -29.08 31.52
N ALA A 29 -12.47 -29.77 31.25
CA ALA A 29 -11.14 -29.34 31.71
C ALA A 29 -10.63 -28.12 30.92
N VAL A 30 -10.84 -28.08 29.61
CA VAL A 30 -10.43 -26.94 28.76
C VAL A 30 -11.31 -25.71 29.02
N THR A 31 -12.63 -25.88 29.22
CA THR A 31 -13.51 -24.76 29.61
C THR A 31 -13.22 -24.26 31.02
N ASN A 32 -12.87 -25.13 31.97
CA ASN A 32 -12.45 -24.71 33.30
C ASN A 32 -11.08 -24.00 33.30
N ILE A 33 -10.14 -24.38 32.43
CA ILE A 33 -8.86 -23.67 32.28
C ILE A 33 -9.08 -22.30 31.62
N ALA A 34 -9.91 -22.20 30.58
CA ALA A 34 -10.26 -20.94 29.94
C ALA A 34 -11.05 -20.01 30.88
N ALA A 35 -11.98 -20.55 31.67
CA ALA A 35 -12.73 -19.81 32.68
C ALA A 35 -11.84 -19.39 33.86
N LYS A 36 -10.89 -20.22 34.28
CA LYS A 36 -9.89 -19.89 35.31
C LYS A 36 -8.91 -18.81 34.84
N ASN A 37 -8.53 -18.83 33.56
CA ASN A 37 -7.70 -17.80 32.94
C ASN A 37 -8.47 -16.49 32.68
N ALA A 38 -9.78 -16.57 32.42
CA ALA A 38 -10.65 -15.39 32.29
C ALA A 38 -10.97 -14.77 33.66
N ALA A 39 -11.20 -15.60 34.69
CA ALA A 39 -11.43 -15.15 36.07
C ALA A 39 -10.16 -14.56 36.70
N SER A 40 -8.97 -15.13 36.43
CA SER A 40 -7.70 -14.55 36.88
C SER A 40 -7.37 -13.22 36.19
N SER A 41 -7.90 -12.95 34.99
CA SER A 41 -7.74 -11.66 34.31
C SER A 41 -8.57 -10.52 34.94
N LEU A 42 -9.53 -10.84 35.80
CA LEU A 42 -10.41 -9.85 36.45
C LEU A 42 -9.89 -9.38 37.82
N GLU A 43 -9.09 -10.19 38.53
CA GLU A 43 -8.49 -9.84 39.84
C GLU A 43 -6.97 -9.59 39.79
N THR A 44 -6.40 -9.38 38.60
CA THR A 44 -4.99 -8.99 38.45
C THR A 44 -4.88 -7.47 38.49
N SER A 45 -3.86 -6.97 39.21
CA SER A 45 -3.60 -5.53 39.31
C SER A 45 -3.33 -4.95 37.92
N ALA A 46 -3.62 -3.66 37.71
CA ALA A 46 -3.36 -3.01 36.41
C ALA A 46 -1.91 -3.16 35.93
N GLU A 47 -0.97 -3.33 36.88
CA GLU A 47 0.45 -3.52 36.62
C GLU A 47 0.73 -4.86 35.92
N GLU A 48 0.15 -5.94 36.45
CA GLU A 48 0.29 -7.29 35.89
C GLU A 48 -0.29 -7.38 34.48
N LYS A 49 -1.38 -6.65 34.22
CA LYS A 49 -2.01 -6.60 32.89
C LYS A 49 -1.10 -5.95 31.84
N ILE A 50 -0.42 -4.86 32.19
CA ILE A 50 0.50 -4.17 31.27
C ILE A 50 1.71 -5.06 30.96
N ILE A 51 2.31 -5.66 31.99
CA ILE A 51 3.47 -6.55 31.82
C ILE A 51 3.11 -7.75 30.96
N ALA A 52 1.99 -8.41 31.23
CA ALA A 52 1.51 -9.54 30.43
C ALA A 52 1.29 -9.14 28.96
N THR A 53 0.73 -7.96 28.72
CA THR A 53 0.49 -7.44 27.37
C THR A 53 1.79 -7.20 26.61
N ILE A 54 2.78 -6.53 27.25
CA ILE A 54 4.11 -6.30 26.66
C ILE A 54 4.81 -7.62 26.36
N GLN A 55 4.73 -8.60 27.26
CA GLN A 55 5.33 -9.91 27.06
C GLN A 55 4.71 -10.64 25.86
N ILE A 56 3.38 -10.69 25.77
CA ILE A 56 2.67 -11.36 24.66
C ILE A 56 3.05 -10.70 23.33
N TRP A 57 2.92 -9.38 23.20
CA TRP A 57 3.21 -8.69 21.95
C TRP A 57 4.70 -8.67 21.61
N GLY A 58 5.58 -8.61 22.61
CA GLY A 58 7.03 -8.71 22.44
C GLY A 58 7.46 -10.05 21.88
N VAL A 59 6.88 -11.16 22.39
CA VAL A 59 7.13 -12.51 21.84
C VAL A 59 6.60 -12.64 20.42
N VAL A 60 5.38 -12.18 20.15
CA VAL A 60 4.79 -12.19 18.80
C VAL A 60 5.67 -11.39 17.82
N PHE A 61 6.16 -10.21 18.23
CA PHE A 61 7.06 -9.39 17.43
C PHE A 61 8.38 -10.10 17.15
N ALA A 62 9.02 -10.69 18.17
CA ALA A 62 10.28 -11.41 18.02
C ALA A 62 10.16 -12.60 17.07
N VAL A 63 9.11 -13.44 17.24
CA VAL A 63 8.83 -14.57 16.34
C VAL A 63 8.58 -14.09 14.91
N SER A 64 7.82 -13.01 14.74
CA SER A 64 7.53 -12.45 13.41
C SER A 64 8.78 -11.91 12.70
N ILE A 65 9.68 -11.23 13.42
CA ILE A 65 10.96 -10.75 12.90
C ILE A 65 11.86 -11.92 12.48
N LEU A 66 11.97 -12.95 13.32
CA LEU A 66 12.76 -14.14 13.01
C LEU A 66 12.20 -14.87 11.79
N PHE A 67 10.87 -15.02 11.72
CA PHE A 67 10.19 -15.61 10.58
C PHE A 67 10.43 -14.80 9.29
N TYR A 68 10.37 -13.46 9.37
CA TYR A 68 10.70 -12.58 8.25
C TYR A 68 12.16 -12.74 7.80
N CYS A 69 13.12 -12.75 8.73
CA CYS A 69 14.54 -12.97 8.42
C CYS A 69 14.78 -14.33 7.75
N TYR A 70 14.08 -15.37 8.20
CA TYR A 70 14.12 -16.70 7.58
C TYR A 70 13.53 -16.69 6.16
N LEU A 71 12.33 -16.13 5.96
CA LEU A 71 11.70 -16.06 4.65
C LEU A 71 12.51 -15.22 3.65
N ARG A 72 13.08 -14.09 4.09
CA ARG A 72 13.91 -13.20 3.26
C ARG A 72 15.15 -13.92 2.72
N THR A 73 15.82 -14.69 3.57
CA THR A 73 17.03 -15.43 3.19
C THR A 73 16.73 -16.63 2.29
N ARG A 74 15.60 -17.32 2.51
CA ARG A 74 15.18 -18.48 1.72
C ARG A 74 14.57 -18.13 0.37
N PHE A 75 13.74 -17.09 0.31
CA PHE A 75 12.96 -16.70 -0.87
C PHE A 75 13.42 -15.35 -1.47
N ARG A 76 14.69 -15.30 -1.89
CA ARG A 76 15.30 -14.09 -2.48
C ARG A 76 14.57 -13.58 -3.74
N MET A 77 13.97 -14.47 -4.53
CA MET A 77 13.18 -14.09 -5.70
C MET A 77 11.97 -13.22 -5.34
N LEU A 78 11.32 -13.49 -4.21
CA LEU A 78 10.12 -12.75 -3.79
C LEU A 78 10.47 -11.45 -3.06
N TYR A 79 11.47 -11.50 -2.17
CA TYR A 79 11.81 -10.36 -1.30
C TYR A 79 12.86 -9.41 -1.89
N SER A 80 13.68 -9.87 -2.85
CA SER A 80 14.73 -9.06 -3.48
C SER A 80 14.79 -9.27 -5.00
N PRO A 81 13.69 -9.04 -5.74
CA PRO A 81 13.69 -9.18 -7.21
C PRO A 81 14.68 -8.19 -7.86
N ARG A 82 14.80 -6.97 -7.31
CA ARG A 82 15.76 -5.94 -7.74
C ARG A 82 17.23 -6.27 -7.46
N ALA A 83 17.53 -7.33 -6.70
CA ALA A 83 18.91 -7.81 -6.56
C ALA A 83 19.23 -8.87 -7.63
N LEU A 84 18.22 -9.61 -8.08
CA LEU A 84 18.40 -10.84 -8.84
C LEU A 84 18.13 -10.70 -10.34
N VAL A 85 17.22 -9.80 -10.73
CA VAL A 85 16.86 -9.60 -12.13
C VAL A 85 17.73 -8.50 -12.75
N PRO A 86 18.62 -8.81 -13.72
CA PRO A 86 19.57 -7.83 -14.26
C PRO A 86 18.92 -6.57 -14.85
N ALA A 87 17.72 -6.71 -15.43
CA ALA A 87 16.96 -5.58 -15.98
C ALA A 87 16.42 -4.60 -14.91
N LEU A 88 16.37 -5.02 -13.64
CA LEU A 88 15.82 -4.27 -12.51
C LEU A 88 16.88 -4.06 -11.41
N GLN A 89 18.15 -4.33 -11.71
CA GLN A 89 19.21 -4.28 -10.72
C GLN A 89 19.47 -2.85 -10.23
N CYS A 90 19.61 -2.70 -8.92
CA CYS A 90 19.93 -1.44 -8.27
C CYS A 90 21.08 -1.66 -7.28
N ASP A 91 22.03 -0.74 -7.22
CA ASP A 91 23.22 -0.85 -6.34
C ASP A 91 22.84 -0.98 -4.86
N ILE A 92 21.73 -0.33 -4.44
CA ILE A 92 21.17 -0.44 -3.09
C ILE A 92 20.78 -1.89 -2.77
N ALA A 93 20.22 -2.62 -3.75
CA ALA A 93 19.72 -3.98 -3.54
C ALA A 93 20.86 -5.01 -3.41
N LEU A 94 22.07 -4.67 -3.88
CA LEU A 94 23.27 -5.51 -3.78
C LEU A 94 24.00 -5.35 -2.45
N ARG A 95 23.73 -4.26 -1.70
CA ARG A 95 24.60 -3.84 -0.60
C ARG A 95 24.54 -4.73 0.65
N GLU A 96 23.52 -5.58 0.85
CA GLU A 96 23.41 -6.37 2.10
C GLU A 96 22.76 -7.76 2.01
N LEU A 97 23.57 -8.80 2.25
CA LEU A 97 23.17 -10.22 2.19
C LEU A 97 23.22 -10.97 3.54
N GLY A 98 23.36 -10.28 4.68
CA GLY A 98 23.29 -10.88 6.02
C GLY A 98 21.85 -11.05 6.56
N MET A 99 21.65 -11.95 7.54
CA MET A 99 20.34 -12.23 8.16
C MET A 99 19.72 -10.98 8.81
N PHE A 100 20.51 -10.18 9.53
CA PHE A 100 20.13 -8.88 10.09
C PHE A 100 20.79 -7.69 9.37
N GLY A 101 21.43 -7.95 8.22
CA GLY A 101 22.12 -6.91 7.45
C GLY A 101 21.19 -5.74 7.18
N TRP A 102 20.00 -6.04 6.66
CA TRP A 102 18.99 -5.09 6.18
C TRP A 102 18.68 -3.91 7.11
N ILE A 103 18.85 -4.09 8.43
CA ILE A 103 18.65 -3.02 9.41
C ILE A 103 19.71 -1.94 9.20
N LYS A 104 20.98 -2.33 9.08
CA LYS A 104 22.09 -1.40 8.83
C LYS A 104 21.92 -0.71 7.47
N GLY A 105 21.53 -1.44 6.44
CA GLY A 105 21.32 -0.88 5.11
C GLY A 105 20.16 0.11 5.06
N ALA A 106 19.09 -0.15 5.82
CA ALA A 106 17.98 0.78 5.97
C ALA A 106 18.42 2.10 6.63
N PHE A 107 19.30 2.03 7.65
CA PHE A 107 19.83 3.23 8.32
C PHE A 107 20.96 3.93 7.57
N LEU A 108 21.72 3.21 6.73
CA LEU A 108 22.82 3.76 5.93
C LEU A 108 22.34 4.41 4.63
N LEU A 109 21.09 4.14 4.22
CA LEU A 109 20.52 4.65 2.99
C LEU A 109 20.47 6.17 2.98
N THR A 110 21.09 6.79 1.97
CA THR A 110 21.09 8.24 1.83
C THR A 110 19.81 8.73 1.18
N ASP A 111 19.30 9.90 1.58
CA ASP A 111 18.10 10.50 1.00
C ASP A 111 18.20 10.66 -0.53
N ASP A 112 19.38 11.02 -1.05
CA ASP A 112 19.60 11.21 -2.50
C ASP A 112 19.52 9.90 -3.29
N GLU A 113 20.09 8.81 -2.74
CA GLU A 113 19.99 7.47 -3.32
C GLU A 113 18.53 7.00 -3.34
N LEU A 114 17.79 7.28 -2.25
CA LEU A 114 16.38 6.97 -2.13
C LEU A 114 15.52 7.73 -3.16
N ILE A 115 15.78 9.03 -3.36
CA ILE A 115 15.07 9.84 -4.36
C ILE A 115 15.30 9.30 -5.77
N GLN A 116 16.54 8.90 -6.11
CA GLN A 116 16.85 8.38 -7.45
C GLN A 116 16.16 7.04 -7.75
N GLN A 117 16.02 6.17 -6.75
CA GLN A 117 15.58 4.78 -6.94
C GLN A 117 14.10 4.55 -6.63
N ALA A 118 13.55 5.25 -5.63
CA ALA A 118 12.16 5.12 -5.20
C ALA A 118 11.30 6.35 -5.53
N GLY A 119 11.93 7.46 -5.93
CA GLY A 119 11.26 8.72 -6.23
C GLY A 119 11.13 9.65 -5.02
N LEU A 120 10.77 10.90 -5.28
CA LEU A 120 10.63 11.94 -4.25
C LEU A 120 9.53 11.62 -3.24
N ASP A 121 8.42 11.05 -3.68
CA ASP A 121 7.27 10.73 -2.81
C ASP A 121 7.62 9.67 -1.75
N ALA A 122 8.29 8.59 -2.17
CA ALA A 122 8.78 7.57 -1.25
C ALA A 122 9.79 8.12 -0.25
N ALA A 123 10.68 9.03 -0.69
CA ALA A 123 11.61 9.72 0.19
C ALA A 123 10.87 10.59 1.23
N CYS A 124 9.85 11.33 0.83
CA CYS A 124 9.03 12.13 1.73
C CYS A 124 8.32 11.25 2.77
N PHE A 125 7.80 10.08 2.37
CA PHE A 125 7.15 9.14 3.27
C PHE A 125 8.11 8.59 4.33
N ILE A 126 9.30 8.14 3.93
CA ILE A 126 10.31 7.62 4.87
C ILE A 126 10.77 8.71 5.83
N ARG A 127 11.00 9.92 5.32
CA ARG A 127 11.37 11.06 6.16
C ARG A 127 10.26 11.39 7.14
N TRP A 128 8.99 11.41 6.72
CA TRP A 128 7.85 11.61 7.60
C TRP A 128 7.80 10.58 8.75
N LEU A 129 8.15 9.32 8.49
CA LEU A 129 8.29 8.31 9.54
C LEU A 129 9.44 8.63 10.51
N HIS A 130 10.60 9.08 10.03
CA HIS A 130 11.69 9.56 10.89
C HIS A 130 11.26 10.77 11.74
N TYR A 131 10.48 11.70 11.19
CA TYR A 131 9.91 12.80 11.96
C TYR A 131 8.97 12.33 13.06
N GLY A 132 8.11 11.36 12.78
CA GLY A 132 7.26 10.72 13.78
C GLY A 132 8.06 10.07 14.91
N LEU A 133 9.20 9.45 14.59
CA LEU A 133 10.13 8.91 15.57
C LEU A 133 10.79 10.01 16.41
N TYR A 134 11.29 11.09 15.79
CA TYR A 134 11.89 12.20 16.52
C TYR A 134 10.90 12.89 17.47
N ILE A 135 9.67 13.14 17.03
CA ILE A 135 8.62 13.72 17.89
C ILE A 135 8.28 12.76 19.03
N SER A 136 8.19 11.45 18.75
CA SER A 136 7.98 10.44 19.80
C SER A 136 9.11 10.43 20.83
N LEU A 137 10.38 10.53 20.41
CA LEU A 137 11.53 10.59 21.32
C LEU A 137 11.52 11.85 22.19
N VAL A 138 11.16 13.00 21.61
CA VAL A 138 10.95 14.24 22.35
C VAL A 138 9.79 14.07 23.33
N GLY A 139 8.72 13.37 22.93
CA GLY A 139 7.59 13.01 23.80
C GLY A 139 8.01 12.13 24.98
N VAL A 140 8.88 11.14 24.78
CA VAL A 140 9.42 10.31 25.86
C VAL A 140 10.27 11.14 26.82
N PHE A 141 11.15 11.99 26.30
CA PHE A 141 11.92 12.92 27.14
C PHE A 141 11.02 13.87 27.93
N ASN A 142 9.97 14.38 27.28
CA ASN A 142 8.95 15.22 27.88
C ASN A 142 8.17 14.47 28.99
N MET A 143 7.88 13.19 28.78
CA MET A 143 7.27 12.34 29.79
C MET A 143 8.20 12.11 31.00
N CYS A 144 9.48 11.84 30.76
CA CYS A 144 10.44 11.55 31.85
C CYS A 144 10.56 12.70 32.86
N TRP A 145 10.67 13.95 32.41
CA TRP A 145 10.76 15.08 33.35
C TRP A 145 9.41 15.36 34.04
N MET A 146 8.28 15.22 33.32
CA MET A 146 6.93 15.34 33.88
C MET A 146 6.70 14.37 35.03
N VAL A 147 7.04 13.09 34.81
CA VAL A 147 6.92 12.04 35.82
C VAL A 147 7.75 12.35 37.07
N GLY A 148 8.97 12.90 36.90
CA GLY A 148 9.79 13.36 38.02
C GLY A 148 9.13 14.47 38.86
N VAL A 149 8.44 15.42 38.21
CA VAL A 149 7.71 16.49 38.89
C VAL A 149 6.50 15.96 39.67
N PHE A 150 5.79 14.97 39.13
CA PHE A 150 4.61 14.37 39.79
C PHE A 150 4.98 13.40 40.91
N TYR A 151 6.09 12.67 40.77
CA TYR A 151 6.58 11.78 41.82
C TYR A 151 6.96 12.51 43.11
N THR A 152 7.49 13.73 42.98
CA THR A 152 7.88 14.57 44.13
C THR A 152 6.71 15.35 44.75
N ALA A 153 5.48 15.20 44.24
CA ALA A 153 4.30 15.89 44.78
C ALA A 153 3.87 15.25 46.11
N SER A 154 3.28 16.05 47.01
CA SER A 154 2.77 15.55 48.29
C SER A 154 1.69 14.49 48.03
N GLU A 155 1.82 13.31 48.65
CA GLU A 155 0.91 12.20 48.37
C GLU A 155 -0.54 12.57 48.65
N ASN A 156 -1.39 12.50 47.62
CA ASN A 156 -2.83 12.58 47.80
C ASN A 156 -3.31 11.25 48.43
N PRO A 157 -3.93 11.26 49.63
CA PRO A 157 -4.34 10.02 50.32
C PRO A 157 -5.44 9.24 49.58
N LYS A 158 -6.07 9.89 48.58
CA LYS A 158 -7.10 9.30 47.71
C LYS A 158 -6.52 8.39 46.62
N VAL A 159 -5.21 8.46 46.35
CA VAL A 159 -4.55 7.74 45.25
C VAL A 159 -3.68 6.62 45.81
N LYS A 160 -4.15 5.37 45.66
CA LYS A 160 -3.42 4.17 46.13
C LYS A 160 -2.56 3.50 45.05
N ASP A 161 -2.90 3.68 43.78
CA ASP A 161 -2.22 3.01 42.66
C ASP A 161 -0.88 3.68 42.30
N SER A 162 0.16 2.87 42.11
CA SER A 162 1.53 3.32 41.76
C SER A 162 1.56 4.18 40.49
N TYR A 163 0.75 3.86 39.48
CA TYR A 163 0.69 4.63 38.23
C TYR A 163 -0.02 5.96 38.36
N SER A 164 -1.09 6.00 39.15
CA SER A 164 -1.85 7.23 39.39
C SER A 164 -1.01 8.27 40.13
N LYS A 165 -0.01 7.82 40.93
CA LYS A 165 1.02 8.69 41.54
C LYS A 165 1.93 9.39 40.52
N LEU A 166 2.12 8.81 39.33
CA LEU A 166 2.95 9.39 38.26
C LEU A 166 2.19 10.38 37.36
N SER A 167 0.91 10.61 37.66
CA SER A 167 0.01 11.43 36.86
C SER A 167 -0.43 12.68 37.61
N LEU A 168 -1.11 13.59 36.90
CA LEU A 168 -1.71 14.78 37.47
C LEU A 168 -2.65 14.49 38.67
N ALA A 169 -3.20 13.27 38.75
CA ALA A 169 -4.06 12.84 39.86
C ALA A 169 -3.39 12.89 41.25
N ASN A 170 -2.04 12.86 41.30
CA ASN A 170 -1.30 12.99 42.56
C ASN A 170 -1.13 14.43 43.05
N THR A 171 -1.51 15.43 42.25
CA THR A 171 -1.30 16.84 42.59
C THR A 171 -2.52 17.40 43.33
N SER A 172 -2.32 18.30 44.31
CA SER A 172 -3.41 18.92 45.05
C SER A 172 -3.98 20.14 44.30
N ASP A 173 -5.25 20.47 44.58
CA ASP A 173 -5.89 21.66 44.00
C ASP A 173 -5.14 22.91 44.50
N ASN A 174 -4.52 23.66 43.57
CA ASN A 174 -3.71 24.89 43.80
C ASN A 174 -2.17 24.73 43.91
N ASP A 175 -1.60 23.61 43.47
CA ASP A 175 -0.14 23.44 43.38
C ASP A 175 0.47 24.07 42.10
N ALA A 176 1.64 24.71 42.23
CA ALA A 176 2.42 25.24 41.09
C ALA A 176 2.86 24.14 40.09
N ARG A 177 2.80 22.86 40.48
CA ARG A 177 3.12 21.71 39.63
C ARG A 177 2.12 21.50 38.50
N LEU A 178 0.92 22.08 38.62
CA LEU A 178 -0.10 22.08 37.54
C LEU A 178 0.36 22.85 36.29
N PHE A 179 1.38 23.71 36.39
CA PHE A 179 2.00 24.36 35.23
C PHE A 179 2.93 23.44 34.43
N ALA A 180 3.34 22.29 34.98
CA ALA A 180 4.29 21.42 34.31
C ALA A 180 3.73 20.82 32.98
N PRO A 181 2.47 20.34 32.90
CA PRO A 181 1.84 19.94 31.63
C PRO A 181 1.67 21.08 30.63
N PHE A 182 1.46 22.30 31.13
CA PHE A 182 1.39 23.50 30.29
C PHE A 182 2.74 23.69 29.57
N PHE A 183 3.84 23.79 30.31
CA PHE A 183 5.18 23.92 29.70
C PHE A 183 5.53 22.73 28.81
N ALA A 184 5.20 21.51 29.22
CA ALA A 184 5.37 20.31 28.43
C ALA A 184 4.70 20.42 27.04
N THR A 185 3.47 20.92 27.00
CA THR A 185 2.70 21.13 25.77
C THR A 185 3.34 22.18 24.86
N TYR A 186 3.85 23.29 25.43
CA TYR A 186 4.56 24.30 24.64
C TYR A 186 5.90 23.80 24.11
N ILE A 187 6.62 22.97 24.86
CA ILE A 187 7.88 22.35 24.40
C ILE A 187 7.61 21.44 23.21
N ILE A 188 6.65 20.51 23.32
CA ILE A 188 6.35 19.58 22.21
C ILE A 188 5.81 20.34 20.99
N TYR A 189 4.98 21.36 21.20
CA TYR A 189 4.48 22.23 20.14
C TYR A 189 5.62 22.97 19.44
N GLY A 190 6.51 23.62 20.20
CA GLY A 190 7.63 24.39 19.67
C GLY A 190 8.62 23.52 18.89
N VAL A 191 8.97 22.35 19.43
CA VAL A 191 9.84 21.39 18.74
C VAL A 191 9.16 20.85 17.48
N SER A 192 7.87 20.52 17.54
CA SER A 192 7.11 20.06 16.37
C SER A 192 7.09 21.12 15.27
N MET A 193 6.78 22.37 15.61
CA MET A 193 6.77 23.48 14.65
C MET A 193 8.16 23.72 14.03
N PHE A 194 9.22 23.66 14.84
CA PHE A 194 10.60 23.77 14.36
C PHE A 194 10.97 22.65 13.37
N LEU A 195 10.63 21.39 13.69
CA LEU A 195 10.87 20.24 12.83
C LEU A 195 10.08 20.32 11.53
N ILE A 196 8.80 20.69 11.60
CA ILE A 196 7.94 20.91 10.43
C ILE A 196 8.56 21.95 9.51
N ARG A 197 8.95 23.13 10.04
CA ARG A 197 9.58 24.19 9.23
C ARG A 197 10.86 23.71 8.55
N ARG A 198 11.71 22.97 9.26
CA ARG A 198 12.95 22.40 8.72
C ARG A 198 12.67 21.42 7.59
N GLU A 199 11.66 20.56 7.76
CA GLU A 199 11.33 19.57 6.74
C GLU A 199 10.65 20.18 5.51
N PHE A 200 9.77 21.16 5.71
CA PHE A 200 9.18 21.89 4.59
C PHE A 200 10.24 22.61 3.76
N ALA A 201 11.24 23.22 4.39
CA ALA A 201 12.35 23.85 3.68
C ALA A 201 13.15 22.84 2.85
N TRP A 202 13.44 21.66 3.40
CA TRP A 202 14.10 20.57 2.68
C TRP A 202 13.25 20.06 1.50
N TYR A 203 11.95 19.85 1.71
CA TYR A 203 11.01 19.40 0.69
C TYR A 203 10.92 20.37 -0.48
N ILE A 204 10.80 21.68 -0.20
CA ILE A 204 10.74 22.71 -1.24
C ILE A 204 12.01 22.67 -2.11
N ALA A 205 13.18 22.61 -1.47
CA ALA A 205 14.45 22.54 -2.18
C ALA A 205 14.55 21.30 -3.10
N LYS A 206 14.21 20.11 -2.59
CA LYS A 206 14.25 18.87 -3.37
C LYS A 206 13.16 18.82 -4.44
N ARG A 207 11.97 19.36 -4.17
CA ARG A 207 10.90 19.47 -5.17
C ARG A 207 11.33 20.35 -6.33
N HIS A 208 11.97 21.50 -6.07
CA HIS A 208 12.49 22.35 -7.13
C HIS A 208 13.58 21.64 -7.94
N ASP A 209 14.50 20.91 -7.31
CA ASP A 209 15.51 20.10 -8.03
C ASP A 209 14.84 19.07 -8.95
N VAL A 210 13.86 18.32 -8.45
CA VAL A 210 13.15 17.30 -9.24
C VAL A 210 12.36 17.91 -10.39
N LEU A 211 11.65 19.03 -10.17
CA LEU A 211 10.87 19.70 -11.21
C LEU A 211 11.75 20.40 -12.26
N SER A 212 12.97 20.80 -11.90
CA SER A 212 13.93 21.40 -12.84
C SER A 212 14.45 20.38 -13.87
N LYS A 213 14.37 19.09 -13.57
CA LYS A 213 14.80 18.01 -14.47
C LYS A 213 13.83 17.92 -15.64
N LYS A 214 14.37 17.74 -16.84
CA LYS A 214 13.57 17.60 -18.07
C LYS A 214 12.84 16.26 -18.05
N ALA A 215 11.54 16.28 -17.77
CA ALA A 215 10.65 15.13 -17.89
C ALA A 215 9.60 15.38 -18.98
N THR A 216 9.16 14.33 -19.68
CA THR A 216 8.09 14.42 -20.70
C THR A 216 6.80 15.03 -20.14
N GLN A 217 6.53 14.77 -18.86
CA GLN A 217 5.39 15.33 -18.12
C GLN A 217 5.43 16.87 -18.06
N ASN A 218 6.62 17.48 -18.05
CA ASN A 218 6.76 18.94 -17.99
C ASN A 218 6.35 19.63 -19.32
N TYR A 219 6.29 18.88 -20.42
CA TYR A 219 5.94 19.39 -21.75
C TYR A 219 4.57 18.91 -22.24
N SER A 220 3.83 18.16 -21.41
CA SER A 220 2.55 17.58 -21.76
C SER A 220 1.44 18.34 -21.06
N ILE A 221 0.50 18.89 -21.83
CA ILE A 221 -0.68 19.56 -21.27
C ILE A 221 -1.92 18.71 -21.50
N TYR A 222 -2.78 18.62 -20.48
CA TYR A 222 -4.09 18.02 -20.59
C TYR A 222 -5.12 19.11 -20.85
N VAL A 223 -5.85 19.00 -21.96
CA VAL A 223 -6.86 19.98 -22.37
C VAL A 223 -8.21 19.31 -22.31
N SER A 224 -9.09 19.82 -21.45
CA SER A 224 -10.47 19.36 -21.30
C SER A 224 -11.45 20.30 -22.02
N ASN A 225 -12.69 19.82 -22.24
CA ASN A 225 -13.80 20.60 -22.81
C ASN A 225 -13.49 21.26 -24.17
N ILE A 226 -12.88 20.50 -25.09
CA ILE A 226 -12.62 20.96 -26.45
C ILE A 226 -13.95 21.09 -27.21
N PRO A 227 -14.26 22.27 -27.80
CA PRO A 227 -15.42 22.46 -28.65
C PRO A 227 -15.44 21.45 -29.81
N THR A 228 -16.64 21.07 -30.26
CA THR A 228 -16.82 20.12 -31.38
C THR A 228 -16.06 20.55 -32.64
N GLU A 229 -16.04 21.85 -32.91
CA GLU A 229 -15.31 22.48 -34.01
C GLU A 229 -13.79 22.25 -33.95
N LEU A 230 -13.19 22.09 -32.76
CA LEU A 230 -11.74 21.95 -32.59
C LEU A 230 -11.30 20.51 -32.29
N ARG A 231 -12.25 19.55 -32.29
CA ARG A 231 -12.00 18.13 -32.03
C ARG A 231 -11.42 17.37 -33.25
N SER A 232 -10.40 17.94 -33.89
CA SER A 232 -9.62 17.31 -34.95
C SER A 232 -8.13 17.47 -34.65
N VAL A 233 -7.33 16.45 -34.96
CA VAL A 233 -5.88 16.46 -34.68
C VAL A 233 -5.22 17.63 -35.41
N LYS A 234 -5.65 17.89 -36.65
CA LYS A 234 -5.12 18.99 -37.48
C LYS A 234 -5.57 20.36 -36.96
N ALA A 235 -6.86 20.52 -36.69
CA ALA A 235 -7.43 21.78 -36.22
C ALA A 235 -6.81 22.19 -34.87
N LEU A 236 -6.71 21.25 -33.93
CA LEU A 236 -6.14 21.48 -32.61
C LEU A 236 -4.64 21.76 -32.70
N ARG A 237 -3.91 21.04 -33.55
CA ARG A 237 -2.49 21.31 -33.81
C ARG A 237 -2.26 22.69 -34.42
N ASN A 238 -3.11 23.11 -35.36
CA ASN A 238 -3.03 24.43 -35.98
C ASN A 238 -3.30 25.53 -34.96
N LEU A 239 -4.36 25.40 -34.16
CA LEU A 239 -4.68 26.33 -33.08
C LEU A 239 -3.51 26.48 -32.10
N PHE A 240 -2.96 25.38 -31.60
CA PHE A 240 -1.84 25.47 -30.66
C PHE A 240 -0.56 25.99 -31.32
N ASN A 241 -0.29 25.66 -32.58
CA ASN A 241 0.85 26.22 -33.31
C ASN A 241 0.71 27.73 -33.51
N GLU A 242 -0.49 28.24 -33.77
CA GLU A 242 -0.77 29.67 -33.88
C GLU A 242 -0.60 30.38 -32.53
N LEU A 243 -1.07 29.76 -31.43
CA LEU A 243 -0.94 30.31 -30.08
C LEU A 243 0.50 30.30 -29.54
N THR A 244 1.28 29.27 -29.84
CA THR A 244 2.63 29.09 -29.29
C THR A 244 3.75 29.51 -30.23
N ASN A 245 3.42 30.10 -31.40
CA ASN A 245 4.37 30.40 -32.47
C ASN A 245 5.19 29.17 -32.91
N GLY A 246 4.53 28.01 -32.99
CA GLY A 246 5.15 26.70 -33.24
C GLY A 246 5.56 25.97 -31.95
N GLY A 247 6.01 24.71 -32.08
CA GLY A 247 6.49 23.90 -30.95
C GLY A 247 5.58 22.76 -30.48
N VAL A 248 4.45 22.52 -31.14
CA VAL A 248 3.60 21.35 -30.84
C VAL A 248 4.23 20.09 -31.43
N ALA A 249 4.72 19.20 -30.56
CA ALA A 249 5.30 17.92 -30.96
C ALA A 249 4.22 16.96 -31.47
N GLN A 250 3.23 16.66 -30.63
CA GLN A 250 2.17 15.69 -30.90
C GLN A 250 0.87 16.11 -30.22
N VAL A 251 -0.25 15.78 -30.87
CA VAL A 251 -1.60 15.88 -30.30
C VAL A 251 -2.18 14.47 -30.28
N ALA A 252 -2.69 14.05 -29.12
CA ALA A 252 -3.36 12.76 -28.95
C ALA A 252 -4.69 12.97 -28.22
N PHE A 253 -5.76 12.36 -28.73
CA PHE A 253 -7.06 12.38 -28.08
C PHE A 253 -7.18 11.23 -27.09
N ALA A 254 -7.72 11.53 -25.91
CA ALA A 254 -8.16 10.52 -24.96
C ALA A 254 -9.58 10.09 -25.33
N TYR A 255 -9.74 8.83 -25.73
CA TYR A 255 -11.04 8.24 -26.05
C TYR A 255 -11.54 7.43 -24.85
N ASN A 256 -12.86 7.41 -24.64
CA ASN A 256 -13.47 6.52 -23.66
C ASN A 256 -13.56 5.10 -24.23
N ILE A 257 -12.56 4.27 -23.94
CA ILE A 257 -12.43 2.90 -24.45
C ILE A 257 -12.56 1.86 -23.32
N LYS A 258 -13.39 2.13 -22.32
CA LYS A 258 -13.52 1.30 -21.13
C LYS A 258 -13.84 -0.17 -21.43
N GLU A 259 -14.71 -0.43 -22.41
CA GLU A 259 -15.06 -1.81 -22.79
C GLU A 259 -13.87 -2.56 -23.39
N LEU A 260 -13.05 -1.87 -24.17
CA LEU A 260 -11.82 -2.42 -24.74
C LEU A 260 -10.79 -2.67 -23.64
N GLU A 261 -10.63 -1.74 -22.70
CA GLU A 261 -9.76 -1.91 -21.53
C GLU A 261 -10.19 -3.13 -20.70
N ASP A 262 -11.49 -3.28 -20.43
CA ASP A 262 -12.03 -4.43 -19.71
C ASP A 262 -11.81 -5.75 -20.48
N ALA A 263 -11.94 -5.75 -21.81
CA ALA A 263 -11.68 -6.92 -22.65
C ALA A 263 -10.18 -7.30 -22.66
N VAL A 264 -9.29 -6.33 -22.78
CA VAL A 264 -7.83 -6.54 -22.71
C VAL A 264 -7.42 -7.03 -21.33
N ALA A 265 -7.97 -6.46 -20.26
CA ALA A 265 -7.70 -6.91 -18.90
C ALA A 265 -8.15 -8.37 -18.66
N LYS A 266 -9.32 -8.76 -19.20
CA LYS A 266 -9.78 -10.16 -19.18
C LYS A 266 -8.82 -11.08 -19.94
N LYS A 267 -8.38 -10.65 -21.13
CA LYS A 267 -7.40 -11.39 -21.94
C LYS A 267 -6.10 -11.62 -21.15
N GLU A 268 -5.50 -10.57 -20.59
CA GLU A 268 -4.26 -10.67 -19.81
C GLU A 268 -4.41 -11.59 -18.58
N LEU A 269 -5.56 -11.55 -17.92
CA LEU A 269 -5.86 -12.45 -16.80
C LEU A 269 -5.89 -13.91 -17.27
N ASN A 270 -6.60 -14.18 -18.36
CA ASN A 270 -6.71 -15.53 -18.92
C ASN A 270 -5.36 -16.05 -19.42
N GLU A 271 -4.52 -15.20 -20.02
CA GLU A 271 -3.16 -15.55 -20.43
C GLU A 271 -2.28 -15.90 -19.22
N LYS A 272 -2.38 -15.15 -18.10
CA LYS A 272 -1.68 -15.50 -16.85
C LYS A 272 -2.12 -16.86 -16.31
N LEU A 273 -3.42 -17.17 -16.37
CA LEU A 273 -3.96 -18.46 -15.94
C LEU A 273 -3.54 -19.60 -16.87
N LEU A 274 -3.52 -19.36 -18.18
CA LEU A 274 -3.03 -20.30 -19.19
C LEU A 274 -1.54 -20.59 -18.99
N ASN A 275 -0.72 -19.56 -18.82
CA ASN A 275 0.71 -19.71 -18.54
C ASN A 275 0.98 -20.52 -17.27
N ASN A 276 0.17 -20.30 -16.22
CA ASN A 276 0.25 -21.11 -15.01
C ASN A 276 -0.14 -22.58 -15.27
N ALA A 277 -1.21 -22.82 -16.03
CA ALA A 277 -1.62 -24.18 -16.40
C ALA A 277 -0.54 -24.90 -17.23
N LEU A 278 0.08 -24.21 -18.19
CA LEU A 278 1.21 -24.73 -18.97
C LEU A 278 2.41 -25.04 -18.06
N HIS A 279 2.74 -24.16 -17.12
CA HIS A 279 3.82 -24.39 -16.17
C HIS A 279 3.59 -25.64 -15.30
N VAL A 280 2.35 -25.87 -14.84
CA VAL A 280 1.99 -27.09 -14.09
C VAL A 280 2.10 -28.33 -14.97
N PHE A 281 1.70 -28.23 -16.25
CA PHE A 281 1.83 -29.30 -17.22
C PHE A 281 3.30 -29.67 -17.45
N ASP A 282 4.18 -28.69 -17.63
CA ASP A 282 5.61 -28.91 -17.82
C ASP A 282 6.25 -29.61 -16.61
N GLN A 283 5.85 -29.25 -15.39
CA GLN A 283 6.37 -29.89 -14.17
C GLN A 283 5.85 -31.31 -13.94
N THR A 284 4.57 -31.56 -14.27
CA THR A 284 3.87 -32.80 -13.86
C THR A 284 3.71 -33.79 -15.02
N ALA A 285 3.98 -33.37 -16.26
CA ALA A 285 3.67 -34.06 -17.52
C ALA A 285 2.20 -34.53 -17.64
N LYS A 286 1.30 -33.99 -16.81
CA LYS A 286 -0.13 -34.34 -16.73
C LYS A 286 -0.96 -33.08 -16.95
N ARG A 287 -1.99 -33.18 -17.77
CA ARG A 287 -2.89 -32.06 -18.09
C ARG A 287 -3.66 -31.61 -16.84
N PRO A 288 -3.49 -30.36 -16.38
CA PRO A 288 -4.12 -29.88 -15.17
C PRO A 288 -5.62 -29.68 -15.40
N ARG A 289 -6.45 -30.23 -14.51
CA ARG A 289 -7.91 -30.06 -14.56
C ARG A 289 -8.39 -29.21 -13.39
N HIS A 290 -9.25 -28.24 -13.65
CA HIS A 290 -9.88 -27.44 -12.61
C HIS A 290 -11.41 -27.58 -12.66
N SER A 291 -12.07 -27.26 -11.54
CA SER A 291 -13.53 -27.25 -11.46
C SER A 291 -14.04 -25.83 -11.68
N LEU A 292 -15.08 -25.70 -12.51
CA LEU A 292 -15.70 -24.42 -12.88
C LEU A 292 -16.62 -23.83 -11.78
N GLY A 293 -16.73 -24.49 -10.62
CA GLY A 293 -17.67 -24.11 -9.58
C GLY A 293 -18.20 -25.29 -8.78
N TRP A 294 -18.86 -25.02 -7.67
CA TRP A 294 -19.47 -26.07 -6.85
C TRP A 294 -20.53 -26.82 -7.67
N GLY A 295 -20.41 -28.14 -7.77
CA GLY A 295 -21.32 -29.00 -8.55
C GLY A 295 -21.07 -29.06 -10.06
N LYS A 296 -20.02 -28.40 -10.59
CA LYS A 296 -19.68 -28.44 -12.02
C LYS A 296 -18.58 -29.47 -12.33
N SER A 297 -18.61 -30.00 -13.56
CA SER A 297 -17.62 -30.95 -14.08
C SER A 297 -16.21 -30.35 -14.10
N LYS A 298 -15.21 -31.23 -14.04
CA LYS A 298 -13.79 -30.85 -14.16
C LYS A 298 -13.41 -30.76 -15.63
N VAL A 299 -12.94 -29.59 -16.05
CA VAL A 299 -12.50 -29.33 -17.43
C VAL A 299 -10.97 -29.31 -17.50
N ASP A 300 -10.42 -29.56 -18.68
CA ASP A 300 -8.99 -29.34 -18.92
C ASP A 300 -8.72 -27.83 -18.84
N SER A 301 -7.75 -27.43 -18.03
CA SER A 301 -7.48 -26.02 -17.78
C SER A 301 -6.79 -25.36 -18.97
N ILE A 302 -5.97 -26.10 -19.71
CA ILE A 302 -5.24 -25.55 -20.87
C ILE A 302 -6.24 -25.19 -21.97
N GLU A 303 -7.03 -26.18 -22.41
CA GLU A 303 -8.04 -25.98 -23.47
C GLU A 303 -9.09 -24.93 -23.08
N TYR A 304 -9.52 -24.92 -21.82
CA TYR A 304 -10.47 -23.93 -21.32
C TYR A 304 -9.92 -22.51 -21.38
N TYR A 305 -8.72 -22.26 -20.84
CA TYR A 305 -8.14 -20.91 -20.86
C TYR A 305 -7.71 -20.49 -22.26
N GLU A 306 -7.26 -21.42 -23.11
CA GLU A 306 -6.96 -21.14 -24.51
C GLU A 306 -8.23 -20.67 -25.26
N GLY A 307 -9.36 -21.35 -25.05
CA GLY A 307 -10.66 -20.91 -25.57
C GLY A 307 -11.06 -19.51 -25.09
N LEU A 308 -10.91 -19.24 -23.79
CA LEU A 308 -11.21 -17.92 -23.22
C LEU A 308 -10.27 -16.82 -23.72
N VAL A 309 -8.99 -17.12 -23.94
CA VAL A 309 -8.03 -16.17 -24.54
C VAL A 309 -8.44 -15.87 -25.98
N ARG A 310 -8.86 -16.88 -26.74
CA ARG A 310 -9.32 -16.71 -28.12
C ARG A 310 -10.58 -15.84 -28.19
N GLU A 311 -11.57 -16.11 -27.34
CA GLU A 311 -12.80 -15.31 -27.22
C GLU A 311 -12.49 -13.86 -26.81
N ALA A 312 -11.71 -13.66 -25.75
CA ALA A 312 -11.32 -12.32 -25.31
C ALA A 312 -10.50 -11.56 -26.35
N THR A 313 -9.68 -12.27 -27.14
CA THR A 313 -8.92 -11.67 -28.24
C THR A 313 -9.85 -11.24 -29.36
N SER A 314 -10.81 -12.08 -29.77
CA SER A 314 -11.80 -11.69 -30.79
C SER A 314 -12.67 -10.52 -30.36
N ASP A 315 -13.06 -10.48 -29.09
CA ASP A 315 -13.82 -9.36 -28.53
C ASP A 315 -13.01 -8.07 -28.52
N ALA A 316 -11.75 -8.13 -28.08
CA ALA A 316 -10.85 -6.98 -28.09
C ALA A 316 -10.58 -6.48 -29.51
N THR A 317 -10.40 -7.36 -30.49
CA THR A 317 -10.22 -6.95 -31.89
C THR A 317 -11.48 -6.30 -32.45
N ARG A 318 -12.67 -6.88 -32.17
CA ARG A 318 -13.94 -6.30 -32.60
C ARG A 318 -14.16 -4.91 -32.01
N LEU A 319 -13.96 -4.75 -30.71
CA LEU A 319 -14.09 -3.47 -30.02
C LEU A 319 -13.04 -2.45 -30.50
N ALA A 320 -11.82 -2.89 -30.79
CA ALA A 320 -10.79 -2.03 -31.35
C ALA A 320 -11.15 -1.56 -32.77
N ASP A 321 -11.72 -2.44 -33.60
CA ASP A 321 -12.17 -2.09 -34.95
C ASP A 321 -13.40 -1.17 -34.92
N GLU A 322 -14.34 -1.39 -33.99
CA GLU A 322 -15.47 -0.49 -33.75
C GLU A 322 -14.99 0.90 -33.29
N ALA A 323 -14.04 0.96 -32.36
CA ALA A 323 -13.44 2.21 -31.93
C ALA A 323 -12.72 2.92 -33.09
N ARG A 324 -11.96 2.17 -33.91
CA ARG A 324 -11.30 2.72 -35.11
C ARG A 324 -12.30 3.25 -36.12
N LYS A 325 -13.36 2.51 -36.44
CA LYS A 325 -14.43 2.95 -37.34
C LYS A 325 -15.12 4.20 -36.80
N GLY A 326 -15.48 4.23 -35.52
CA GLY A 326 -16.05 5.41 -34.88
C GLY A 326 -15.15 6.65 -34.98
N ILE A 327 -13.83 6.48 -34.88
CA ILE A 327 -12.86 7.57 -35.11
C ILE A 327 -12.84 7.98 -36.59
N TYR A 328 -12.76 7.03 -37.51
CA TYR A 328 -12.74 7.28 -38.96
C TYR A 328 -14.02 7.96 -39.47
N ASP A 329 -15.18 7.47 -39.06
CA ASP A 329 -16.49 7.98 -39.46
C ASP A 329 -16.71 9.39 -38.90
N HIS A 330 -16.29 9.64 -37.66
CA HIS A 330 -16.29 10.99 -37.08
C HIS A 330 -15.36 11.94 -37.86
N GLU A 331 -14.17 11.49 -38.27
CA GLU A 331 -13.29 12.30 -39.12
C GLU A 331 -13.85 12.53 -40.53
N ASN A 332 -14.55 11.55 -41.12
CA ASN A 332 -15.04 11.64 -42.49
C ASN A 332 -16.32 12.48 -42.59
N ASN A 333 -17.31 12.28 -41.70
CA ASN A 333 -18.51 13.13 -41.64
C ASN A 333 -18.14 14.60 -41.45
N ARG A 334 -17.12 14.88 -40.64
CA ARG A 334 -16.61 16.23 -40.45
C ARG A 334 -15.97 16.83 -41.72
N ARG A 335 -15.24 16.04 -42.52
CA ARG A 335 -14.71 16.51 -43.82
C ARG A 335 -15.83 16.84 -44.80
N GLU A 336 -16.97 16.18 -44.71
CA GLU A 336 -18.15 16.46 -45.53
C GLU A 336 -18.89 17.72 -45.05
N GLU A 337 -18.98 17.94 -43.73
CA GLU A 337 -19.47 19.19 -43.14
C GLU A 337 -18.60 20.41 -43.52
N GLU A 338 -17.27 20.29 -43.44
CA GLU A 338 -16.33 21.34 -43.87
C GLU A 338 -16.42 21.63 -45.38
N LYS A 339 -16.75 20.63 -46.22
CA LYS A 339 -16.93 20.82 -47.67
C LYS A 339 -18.28 21.42 -48.04
N SER A 340 -19.30 21.23 -47.21
CA SER A 340 -20.66 21.74 -47.46
C SER A 340 -20.87 23.17 -46.96
N GLY A 341 -19.88 23.77 -46.29
CA GLY A 341 -19.93 25.16 -45.81
C GLY A 341 -20.92 25.39 -44.67
N LEU A 342 -21.30 24.31 -43.96
CA LEU A 342 -22.19 24.35 -42.79
C LEU A 342 -21.44 24.63 -41.47
N LEU A 343 -20.11 24.64 -41.53
CA LEU A 343 -19.15 25.12 -40.54
C LEU A 343 -18.25 26.15 -41.23
#